data_AF-A0A960EK03-F1
#
_entry.id   AF-A0A960EK03-F1
#
_cell.length_a   1.000
_cell.length_b   1.000
_cell.length_c   1.000
_cell.angle_alpha   90.00
_cell.angle_beta   90.00
_cell.angle_gamma   90.00
#
_symmetry.space_group_name_H-M   'P 1'
#
loop_
_entity.id
_entity.type
_entity.pdbx_description
1 polymer ?
#
loop_
_entity_poly.entity_id
_entity_poly.type
_entity_poly.pdbx_seq_one_letter_code
_entity_poly.pdbx_strand_id
1 'polypeptide(L)' 'RSEQFTIVRSMIDLGHNLGLEVVAEGVEHAEDLQLLRRLGCDLAQGYHLAQPLPDHELLAWLGAHDPATAAPQPSM' A
#
# COMPACT_ATOMS: atom_id res chain seq x y z
N ARG A 1 17.46 10.02 -8.74
CA ARG A 1 16.77 8.97 -7.94
C ARG A 1 16.47 9.45 -6.52
N SER A 2 17.41 10.11 -5.83
CA SER A 2 17.20 10.69 -4.49
C SER A 2 16.12 11.78 -4.43
N GLU A 3 16.04 12.66 -5.42
CA GLU A 3 15.09 13.78 -5.42
C GLU A 3 13.62 13.33 -5.48
N GLN A 4 13.32 12.29 -6.26
CA GLN A 4 11.97 11.70 -6.33
C GLN A 4 11.55 11.15 -4.96
N PHE A 5 12.45 10.49 -4.23
CA PHE A 5 12.16 10.01 -2.87
C PHE A 5 11.89 11.14 -1.88
N THR A 6 12.58 12.28 -2.02
CA THR A 6 12.33 13.45 -1.18
C THR A 6 10.92 14.00 -1.43
N ILE A 7 10.48 14.08 -2.68
CA ILE A 7 9.13 14.56 -3.00
C ILE A 7 8.07 13.64 -2.41
N VAL A 8 8.19 12.33 -2.62
CA VAL A 8 7.22 11.34 -2.08
C VAL A 8 7.13 11.43 -0.56
N ARG A 9 8.28 11.46 0.15
CA ARG A 9 8.30 11.62 1.60
C ARG A 9 7.65 12.94 2.05
N SER A 10 7.98 14.06 1.41
CA SER A 10 7.39 15.35 1.75
C SER A 10 5.86 15.38 1.56
N MET A 11 5.32 14.66 0.57
CA MET A 11 3.87 14.56 0.37
C MET A 11 3.20 13.71 1.44
N ILE A 12 3.84 12.60 1.84
CA ILE A 12 3.37 11.76 2.95
C ILE A 12 3.35 12.58 4.25
N ASP A 13 4.49 13.21 4.58
CA ASP A 13 4.64 14.04 5.78
C ASP A 13 3.61 15.19 5.79
N LEU A 14 3.35 15.81 4.64
CA LEU A 14 2.33 16.86 4.51
C LEU A 14 0.93 16.34 4.80
N GLY A 15 0.53 15.21 4.23
CA GLY A 15 -0.78 14.59 4.50
C GLY A 15 -0.96 14.29 5.99
N HIS A 16 0.04 13.67 6.60
CA HIS A 16 0.03 13.36 8.03
C HIS A 16 -0.02 14.59 8.92
N ASN A 17 0.73 15.65 8.59
CA ASN A 17 0.70 16.92 9.33
C ASN A 17 -0.66 17.64 9.23
N LEU A 18 -1.44 17.35 8.18
CA LEU A 18 -2.82 17.81 8.02
C LEU A 18 -3.84 16.88 8.67
N GLY A 19 -3.41 15.78 9.30
CA GLY A 19 -4.30 14.77 9.90
C GLY A 19 -5.05 13.93 8.85
N LEU A 20 -4.48 13.77 7.66
CA LEU A 20 -5.05 12.99 6.55
C LEU A 20 -4.33 11.66 6.38
N GLU A 21 -5.07 10.63 5.96
CA GLU A 21 -4.50 9.40 5.42
C GLU A 21 -3.99 9.62 3.98
N VAL A 22 -2.92 8.94 3.62
CA VAL A 22 -2.25 9.06 2.32
C VAL A 22 -2.33 7.74 1.57
N VAL A 23 -2.85 7.80 0.33
CA VAL A 23 -2.88 6.69 -0.62
C VAL A 23 -1.82 6.92 -1.70
N ALA A 24 -0.91 5.97 -1.87
CA ALA A 24 -0.01 5.93 -3.01
C ALA A 24 -0.62 5.10 -4.15
N GLU A 25 -0.98 5.76 -5.25
CA GLU A 25 -1.51 5.11 -6.45
C GLU A 25 -0.41 4.80 -7.48
N GLY A 26 -0.61 3.73 -8.27
CA GLY A 26 0.31 3.32 -9.33
C GLY A 26 1.46 2.41 -8.87
N VAL A 27 1.26 1.63 -7.80
CA VAL A 27 2.26 0.67 -7.29
C VAL A 27 2.33 -0.57 -8.19
N GLU A 28 3.35 -0.64 -9.05
CA GLU A 28 3.51 -1.71 -10.04
C GLU A 28 4.52 -2.79 -9.64
N HIS A 29 5.49 -2.45 -8.77
CA HIS A 29 6.55 -3.37 -8.35
C HIS A 29 6.59 -3.55 -6.83
N ALA A 30 7.12 -4.70 -6.38
CA ALA A 30 7.33 -4.98 -4.96
C ALA A 30 8.27 -3.98 -4.28
N GLU A 31 9.26 -3.47 -5.02
CA GLU A 31 10.20 -2.47 -4.55
C GLU A 31 9.51 -1.13 -4.20
N ASP A 32 8.53 -0.73 -5.01
CA ASP A 32 7.73 0.48 -4.80
C ASP A 32 6.90 0.34 -3.51
N LEU A 33 6.22 -0.80 -3.33
CA LEU A 33 5.43 -1.07 -2.13
C LEU A 33 6.30 -1.10 -0.86
N GLN A 34 7.47 -1.75 -0.92
CA GLN A 34 8.41 -1.80 0.20
C GLN A 34 8.94 -0.41 0.55
N LEU A 35 9.22 0.42 -0.45
CA LEU A 35 9.65 1.79 -0.24
C LEU A 35 8.55 2.62 0.44
N LEU A 36 7.33 2.57 -0.09
CA LEU A 36 6.18 3.31 0.47
C LEU A 36 5.92 2.93 1.93
N ARG A 37 6.02 1.63 2.26
CA ARG A 37 5.97 1.16 3.66
C ARG A 37 7.07 1.77 4.53
N ARG A 38 8.32 1.82 4.03
CA ARG A 38 9.43 2.45 4.78
C ARG A 38 9.26 3.96 4.95
N LEU A 39 8.59 4.62 4.00
CA LEU A 39 8.28 6.04 4.08
C LEU A 39 7.05 6.33 4.95
N GLY A 40 6.35 5.31 5.44
CA GLY A 40 5.19 5.47 6.32
C GLY A 40 3.88 5.77 5.57
N CYS A 41 3.77 5.50 4.27
CA CYS A 41 2.51 5.66 3.56
C CYS A 41 1.43 4.69 4.11
N ASP A 42 0.21 5.17 4.30
CA ASP A 42 -0.86 4.42 4.96
C ASP A 42 -1.45 3.33 4.05
N LEU A 43 -1.75 3.72 2.81
CA LEU A 43 -2.47 2.90 1.85
C LEU A 43 -1.74 2.90 0.50
N ALA A 44 -1.90 1.82 -0.26
CA ALA A 44 -1.33 1.68 -1.58
C ALA A 44 -2.33 1.04 -2.55
N GLN A 45 -2.31 1.49 -3.80
CA GLN A 45 -3.07 0.93 -4.90
C GLN A 45 -2.18 0.76 -6.13
N GLY A 46 -2.28 -0.40 -6.78
CA GLY A 46 -1.62 -0.62 -8.07
C GLY A 46 -1.57 -2.09 -8.45
N TYR A 47 -1.08 -2.36 -9.67
CA TYR A 47 -1.08 -3.69 -10.27
C TYR A 47 -0.22 -4.71 -9.53
N HIS A 48 0.72 -4.27 -8.70
CA HIS A 48 1.45 -5.16 -7.81
C HIS A 48 0.53 -5.84 -6.78
N LEU A 49 -0.52 -5.14 -6.33
CA LEU A 49 -1.46 -5.63 -5.32
C LEU A 49 -2.60 -6.40 -5.99
N ALA A 50 -3.26 -5.77 -6.96
CA ALA A 50 -4.27 -6.37 -7.80
C ALA A 50 -4.49 -5.50 -9.04
N GLN A 51 -4.83 -6.13 -10.17
CA GLN A 51 -5.46 -5.40 -11.27
C GLN A 51 -6.90 -5.04 -10.90
N PRO A 52 -7.55 -4.08 -11.60
CA PRO A 52 -8.97 -3.82 -11.42
C PRO A 52 -9.79 -5.10 -11.61
N LEU A 53 -10.54 -5.47 -10.57
CA LEU A 53 -11.33 -6.71 -10.56
C LEU A 53 -12.80 -6.40 -10.86
N PRO A 54 -13.50 -7.26 -11.61
CA PRO A 54 -14.95 -7.25 -11.63
C PRO A 54 -15.52 -7.69 -10.27
N ASP A 55 -16.79 -7.36 -10.04
CA ASP A 55 -17.54 -7.65 -8.81
C ASP A 55 -17.47 -9.13 -8.37
N HIS A 56 -17.62 -10.05 -9.32
CA HIS A 56 -17.62 -11.49 -9.05
C HIS A 56 -16.25 -12.05 -8.64
N GLU A 57 -15.15 -11.36 -8.95
CA GLU A 57 -13.79 -11.74 -8.53
C GLU A 57 -13.39 -11.07 -7.21
N LEU A 58 -13.95 -9.89 -6.91
CA LEU A 58 -13.60 -9.10 -5.73
C LEU A 58 -13.83 -9.87 -4.42
N LEU A 59 -14.96 -10.56 -4.27
CA LEU A 59 -15.28 -11.30 -3.03
C LEU A 59 -14.27 -12.44 -2.76
N ALA A 60 -13.87 -13.15 -3.81
CA ALA A 60 -12.87 -14.20 -3.69
C ALA A 60 -11.49 -13.62 -3.31
N TRP A 61 -11.13 -12.49 -3.94
CA TRP A 61 -9.90 -11.77 -3.63
C TRP A 61 -9.86 -11.28 -2.18
N LEU A 62 -10.95 -10.68 -1.69
CA LEU A 62 -11.08 -10.21 -0.30
C LEU A 62 -10.94 -11.36 0.70
N GLY A 63 -11.57 -12.51 0.44
CA GLY A 63 -11.45 -13.68 1.30
C GLY A 63 -10.02 -14.26 1.34
N ALA A 64 -9.30 -14.24 0.21
CA ALA A 64 -7.91 -14.70 0.14
C ALA A 64 -6.91 -13.76 0.85
N HIS A 65 -7.26 -12.49 1.03
CA HIS A 65 -6.40 -11.45 1.60
C HIS A 65 -6.94 -10.88 2.91
N ASP A 66 -7.89 -11.58 3.55
CA ASP A 66 -8.41 -11.19 4.85
C ASP A 66 -7.31 -11.34 5.93
N PRO A 67 -6.86 -10.23 6.56
CA PRO A 67 -5.84 -10.29 7.59
C PRO A 67 -6.27 -11.11 8.82
N ALA A 68 -7.57 -11.30 9.05
CA ALA A 68 -8.06 -12.16 10.14
C ALA A 68 -7.94 -13.66 9.81
N THR A 69 -7.85 -14.02 8.53
CA THR A 69 -7.72 -15.40 8.05
C THR A 69 -6.25 -15.78 7.78
N ALA A 70 -5.37 -14.78 7.59
CA ALA A 70 -3.92 -14.96 7.62
C ALA A 70 -3.50 -15.37 9.04
N ALA A 71 -3.24 -16.66 9.24
CA ALA A 71 -2.82 -17.21 10.54
C ALA A 71 -1.79 -16.30 11.23
N PRO A 72 -1.91 -16.04 12.54
CA PRO A 72 -0.91 -15.25 13.26
C PRO A 72 0.44 -15.93 13.08
N GLN A 73 1.38 -15.26 12.41
CA GLN A 73 2.76 -15.73 12.41
C GLN A 73 3.22 -15.71 13.87
N PRO A 74 3.68 -16.84 14.42
CA PRO A 74 4.22 -16.83 15.77
C PRO A 74 5.39 -15.83 15.80
N SER A 75 5.26 -14.81 16.63
CA SER A 75 6.37 -13.92 16.96
C SER A 75 7.50 -14.78 17.52
N MET A 76 8.64 -14.80 16.84
CA MET A 76 9.89 -15.31 17.37
C MET A 76 10.74 -14.15 17.86
#